data_AF-A0A958UYH0-F1
#
_entry.id   AF-A0A958UYH0-F1
#
_cell.length_a   1.000
_cell.length_b   1.000
_cell.length_c   1.000
_cell.angle_alpha   90.00
_cell.angle_beta   90.00
_cell.angle_gamma   90.00
#
_symmetry.space_group_name_H-M   'P 1'
#
loop_
_entity.id
_entity.type
_entity.pdbx_description
1 polymer ?
#
loop_
_entity_poly.entity_id
_entity_poly.type
_entity_poly.pdbx_seq_one_letter_code
_entity_poly.pdbx_strand_id
1 'polypeptide(L)'
;DTSYTPYMNGQFVFKNAVVRFSEVIMEGLTANGLKREDIDMLIPHQANLRISQFVQKKFNLTDDQIYNNIMNYGNTTAASIPLALTEAWEKGKIKEGDLVVLAAFGSGFTWGSVIIRW
;
A
#
# COMPACT_ATOMS: atom_id res chain seq x y z
N ASP A 1 1.88 -35.56 -14.32
CA ASP A 1 2.09 -34.33 -13.54
C ASP A 1 0.85 -33.45 -13.57
N THR A 2 0.37 -33.03 -12.40
CA THR A 2 -0.74 -32.07 -12.29
C THR A 2 -0.15 -30.67 -12.11
N SER A 3 -0.36 -29.80 -13.09
CA SER A 3 0.05 -28.40 -13.00
C SER A 3 -1.00 -27.58 -12.25
N TYR A 4 -0.55 -26.73 -11.33
CA TYR A 4 -1.39 -25.76 -10.62
C TYR A 4 -1.06 -24.35 -11.11
N THR A 5 -2.08 -23.56 -11.42
CA THR A 5 -1.96 -22.16 -11.77
C THR A 5 -2.68 -21.29 -10.73
N PRO A 6 -2.22 -20.05 -10.49
CA PRO A 6 -2.95 -19.12 -9.63
C PRO A 6 -4.36 -18.87 -10.17
N TYR A 7 -5.37 -19.05 -9.31
CA TYR A 7 -6.75 -18.64 -9.60
C TYR A 7 -7.11 -17.42 -8.74
N MET A 8 -7.69 -16.40 -9.38
CA MET A 8 -8.08 -15.17 -8.69
C MET A 8 -9.45 -14.68 -9.17
N ASN A 9 -10.40 -14.57 -8.25
CA ASN A 9 -11.62 -13.81 -8.48
C ASN A 9 -11.36 -12.31 -8.26
N GLY A 10 -10.98 -11.59 -9.32
CA GLY A 10 -10.55 -10.20 -9.24
C GLY A 10 -11.57 -9.24 -8.62
N GLN A 11 -12.87 -9.45 -8.87
CA GLN A 11 -13.91 -8.59 -8.29
C GLN A 11 -14.04 -8.80 -6.77
N PHE A 12 -13.98 -10.05 -6.32
CA PHE A 12 -14.01 -10.37 -4.89
C PHE A 12 -12.75 -9.84 -4.18
N VAL A 13 -11.59 -10.01 -4.80
CA VAL A 13 -10.30 -9.48 -4.31
C VAL A 13 -10.35 -7.96 -4.19
N PHE A 14 -10.82 -7.25 -5.22
CA PHE A 14 -10.92 -5.79 -5.20
C PHE A 14 -11.79 -5.29 -4.05
N LYS A 15 -12.99 -5.87 -3.86
CA LYS A 15 -13.92 -5.47 -2.78
C LYS A 15 -13.29 -5.66 -1.39
N ASN A 16 -12.57 -6.76 -1.17
CA ASN A 16 -11.88 -6.98 0.10
C ASN A 16 -10.69 -6.02 0.27
N ALA A 17 -9.88 -5.84 -0.77
CA ALA A 17 -8.70 -5.01 -0.71
C ALA A 17 -9.01 -3.56 -0.28
N VAL A 18 -9.99 -2.90 -0.92
CA VAL A 18 -10.31 -1.50 -0.63
C VAL A 18 -10.79 -1.28 0.81
N VAL A 19 -11.46 -2.28 1.40
CA VAL A 19 -11.89 -2.25 2.80
C VAL A 19 -10.69 -2.49 3.72
N ARG A 20 -9.98 -3.62 3.55
CA ARG A 20 -8.91 -4.04 4.46
C ARG A 20 -7.71 -3.09 4.47
N PHE A 21 -7.33 -2.52 3.33
CA PHE A 21 -6.28 -1.49 3.29
C PHE A 21 -6.63 -0.31 4.18
N SER A 22 -7.87 0.15 4.11
CA SER A 22 -8.29 1.31 4.88
C SER A 22 -8.32 1.03 6.38
N GLU A 23 -8.83 -0.14 6.75
CA GLU A 23 -8.90 -0.58 8.15
C GLU A 23 -7.50 -0.68 8.75
N VAL A 24 -6.57 -1.36 8.08
CA VAL A 24 -5.25 -1.63 8.63
C VAL A 24 -4.36 -0.39 8.70
N ILE A 25 -4.51 0.56 7.77
CA ILE A 25 -3.84 1.86 7.86
C ILE A 25 -4.37 2.63 9.07
N MET A 26 -5.70 2.73 9.23
CA MET A 26 -6.29 3.46 10.36
C MET A 26 -6.01 2.80 11.70
N GLU A 27 -5.98 1.48 11.77
CA GLU A 27 -5.59 0.72 12.97
C GLU A 27 -4.17 1.10 13.40
N GLY A 28 -3.21 1.05 12.48
CA GLY A 28 -1.82 1.44 12.74
C GLY A 28 -1.68 2.89 13.19
N LEU A 29 -2.35 3.84 12.53
CA LEU A 29 -2.32 5.25 12.92
C LEU A 29 -2.94 5.46 14.30
N THR A 30 -4.12 4.90 14.54
CA THR A 30 -4.86 5.07 15.80
C THR A 30 -4.11 4.48 16.98
N ALA A 31 -3.48 3.30 16.80
CA ALA A 31 -2.65 2.68 17.83
C ALA A 31 -1.45 3.54 18.26
N ASN A 32 -1.05 4.49 17.41
CA ASN A 32 0.06 5.43 17.65
C ASN A 32 -0.43 6.87 17.92
N GLY A 33 -1.74 7.10 18.08
CA GLY A 33 -2.30 8.43 18.30
C GLY A 33 -2.19 9.38 17.11
N LEU A 34 -1.97 8.84 15.91
CA LEU A 34 -1.81 9.58 14.66
C LEU A 34 -3.12 9.62 13.87
N LYS A 35 -3.21 10.57 12.95
CA LYS A 35 -4.32 10.75 12.02
C LYS A 35 -3.84 10.59 10.59
N ARG A 36 -4.78 10.47 9.66
CA ARG A 36 -4.46 10.36 8.22
C ARG A 36 -3.76 11.60 7.68
N GLU A 37 -4.01 12.76 8.28
CA GLU A 37 -3.39 14.03 7.90
C GLU A 37 -1.90 14.08 8.25
N ASP A 38 -1.44 13.19 9.14
CA ASP A 38 -0.03 13.08 9.52
C ASP A 38 0.78 12.23 8.51
N ILE A 39 0.15 11.62 7.50
CA ILE A 39 0.84 10.77 6.52
C ILE A 39 1.61 11.64 5.53
N ASP A 40 2.93 11.52 5.53
CA ASP A 40 3.80 12.16 4.54
C ASP A 40 3.96 11.28 3.29
N MET A 41 4.03 9.96 3.46
CA MET A 41 4.17 9.01 2.35
C MET A 41 3.43 7.70 2.60
N LEU A 42 2.57 7.30 1.67
CA LEU A 42 1.96 5.97 1.61
C LEU A 42 2.62 5.12 0.52
N ILE A 43 3.16 3.97 0.91
CA ILE A 43 3.68 2.93 0.00
C ILE A 43 2.75 1.70 0.07
N PRO A 44 1.74 1.61 -0.80
CA PRO A 44 0.86 0.45 -0.82
C PRO A 44 1.49 -0.73 -1.59
N HIS A 45 1.07 -1.95 -1.30
CA HIS A 45 1.30 -3.08 -2.19
C HIS A 45 0.72 -2.79 -3.59
N GLN A 46 1.55 -2.98 -4.62
CA GLN A 46 1.26 -2.65 -6.01
C GLN A 46 0.36 -3.72 -6.69
N ALA A 47 -0.86 -3.93 -6.19
CA ALA A 47 -1.79 -4.92 -6.74
C ALA A 47 -2.47 -4.43 -8.03
N ASN A 48 -3.01 -3.21 -7.98
CA ASN A 48 -3.74 -2.57 -9.07
C ASN A 48 -3.82 -1.06 -8.78
N LEU A 49 -3.62 -0.23 -9.79
CA LEU A 49 -3.67 1.23 -9.64
C LEU A 49 -5.03 1.73 -9.10
N ARG A 50 -6.15 1.08 -9.46
CA ARG A 50 -7.49 1.43 -8.97
C ARG A 50 -7.65 1.24 -7.46
N ILE A 51 -6.98 0.26 -6.87
CA ILE A 51 -7.00 0.05 -5.42
C ILE A 51 -6.23 1.18 -4.75
N SER A 52 -5.03 1.47 -5.24
CA SER A 52 -4.18 2.57 -4.74
C SER A 52 -4.91 3.93 -4.81
N GLN A 53 -5.51 4.25 -5.95
CA GLN A 53 -6.32 5.48 -6.14
C GLN A 53 -7.54 5.55 -5.22
N PHE A 54 -8.18 4.41 -4.92
CA PHE A 54 -9.28 4.38 -3.96
C PHE A 54 -8.80 4.73 -2.56
N VAL A 55 -7.69 4.14 -2.12
CA VAL A 55 -7.09 4.42 -0.81
C VAL A 55 -6.65 5.88 -0.75
N GLN A 56 -5.93 6.37 -1.76
CA GLN A 56 -5.53 7.77 -1.88
C GLN A 56 -6.71 8.74 -1.65
N LYS A 57 -7.81 8.54 -2.38
CA LYS A 57 -9.03 9.36 -2.25
C LYS A 57 -9.65 9.26 -0.86
N LYS A 58 -9.72 8.06 -0.28
CA LYS A 58 -10.32 7.83 1.05
C LYS A 58 -9.53 8.52 2.17
N PHE A 59 -8.21 8.61 2.02
CA PHE A 59 -7.31 9.25 2.97
C PHE A 59 -7.04 10.73 2.64
N ASN A 60 -7.59 11.24 1.54
CA ASN A 60 -7.39 12.62 1.06
C ASN A 60 -5.89 12.95 0.84
N LEU A 61 -5.14 11.98 0.31
CA LEU A 61 -3.73 12.14 -0.02
C LEU A 61 -3.56 12.78 -1.39
N THR A 62 -2.57 13.67 -1.51
CA THR A 62 -2.13 14.21 -2.80
C THR A 62 -1.36 13.16 -3.61
N ASP A 63 -1.10 13.44 -4.90
CA ASP A 63 -0.29 12.54 -5.75
C ASP A 63 1.16 12.39 -5.28
N ASP A 64 1.67 13.35 -4.48
CA ASP A 64 3.02 13.30 -3.92
C ASP A 64 3.11 12.55 -2.59
N GLN A 65 1.97 12.27 -1.93
CA GLN A 65 1.89 11.52 -0.67
C GLN A 65 1.59 10.03 -0.85
N ILE A 66 1.55 9.54 -2.09
CA ILE A 66 1.40 8.11 -2.39
C ILE A 66 2.31 7.73 -3.55
N TYR A 67 3.16 6.72 -3.33
CA TYR A 67 4.08 6.27 -4.37
C TYR A 67 3.55 5.04 -5.11
N ASN A 68 3.56 5.10 -6.44
CA ASN A 68 3.14 4.02 -7.31
C ASN A 68 4.16 3.81 -8.43
N ASN A 69 4.67 2.59 -8.57
CA ASN A 69 5.54 2.18 -9.67
C ASN A 69 5.02 0.94 -10.42
N ILE A 70 3.77 0.55 -10.16
CA ILE A 70 3.09 -0.56 -10.84
C ILE A 70 3.14 -0.47 -12.37
N MET A 71 3.25 0.74 -12.95
CA MET A 71 3.36 0.93 -14.40
C MET A 71 4.68 0.40 -14.98
N ASN A 72 5.71 0.28 -14.15
CA ASN A 72 7.04 -0.19 -14.56
C ASN A 72 7.20 -1.70 -14.34
N TYR A 73 6.63 -2.25 -13.26
CA TYR A 73 6.90 -3.64 -12.83
C TYR A 73 5.66 -4.54 -12.73
N GLY A 74 4.45 -3.98 -12.79
CA GLY A 74 3.23 -4.71 -12.45
C GLY A 74 3.19 -5.11 -10.97
N ASN A 75 2.44 -6.18 -10.67
CA ASN A 75 2.35 -6.74 -9.33
C ASN A 75 3.47 -7.77 -9.11
N THR A 76 4.45 -7.41 -8.27
CA THR A 76 5.60 -8.26 -7.92
C THR A 76 5.43 -8.94 -6.56
N THR A 77 4.19 -9.21 -6.16
CA THR A 77 3.82 -9.89 -4.89
C THR A 77 4.47 -9.21 -3.67
N ALA A 78 5.19 -9.96 -2.84
CA ALA A 78 5.89 -9.45 -1.65
C ALA A 78 6.96 -8.40 -1.99
N ALA A 79 7.51 -8.40 -3.20
CA ALA A 79 8.54 -7.44 -3.61
C ALA A 79 7.97 -6.04 -3.93
N SER A 80 6.64 -5.90 -4.11
CA SER A 80 6.02 -4.65 -4.53
C SER A 80 6.30 -3.49 -3.56
N ILE A 81 6.27 -3.74 -2.25
CA ILE A 81 6.50 -2.71 -1.23
C ILE A 81 7.97 -2.30 -1.16
N PRO A 82 8.95 -3.21 -0.97
CA PRO A 82 10.35 -2.79 -0.88
C PRO A 82 10.83 -2.12 -2.16
N LEU A 83 10.44 -2.58 -3.35
CA LEU A 83 10.79 -1.90 -4.61
C LEU A 83 10.25 -0.47 -4.65
N ALA A 84 8.98 -0.27 -4.30
CA ALA A 84 8.36 1.05 -4.28
C ALA A 84 8.97 1.98 -3.22
N LEU A 85 9.23 1.45 -2.01
CA LEU A 85 9.86 2.19 -0.91
C LEU A 85 11.28 2.65 -1.28
N THR A 86 12.11 1.73 -1.79
CA THR A 86 13.48 2.05 -2.21
C THR A 86 13.50 3.13 -3.28
N GLU A 87 12.67 3.03 -4.32
CA GLU A 87 12.64 4.05 -5.37
C GLU A 87 12.12 5.40 -4.87
N ALA A 88 11.11 5.42 -3.98
CA ALA A 88 10.61 6.66 -3.39
C ALA A 88 11.70 7.37 -2.58
N TRP A 89 12.48 6.61 -1.81
CA TRP A 89 13.62 7.10 -1.06
C TRP A 89 14.76 7.61 -1.97
N GLU A 90 15.17 6.81 -2.97
CA GLU A 90 16.22 7.21 -3.93
C GLU A 90 15.84 8.47 -4.73
N LYS A 91 14.54 8.70 -4.96
CA LYS A 91 14.02 9.91 -5.61
C LYS A 91 13.85 11.10 -4.67
N GLY A 92 14.24 10.98 -3.41
CA GLY A 92 14.14 12.06 -2.40
C GLY A 92 12.70 12.42 -2.02
N LYS A 93 11.73 11.53 -2.26
CA LYS A 93 10.33 11.73 -1.86
C LYS A 93 10.08 11.41 -0.39
N ILE A 94 11.02 10.72 0.27
CA ILE A 94 10.99 10.41 1.70
C ILE A 94 12.20 11.09 2.34
N LYS A 95 11.97 11.82 3.43
CA LYS A 95 12.96 12.59 4.18
C LYS A 95 12.97 12.15 5.65
N GLU A 96 14.06 12.48 6.34
CA GLU A 96 14.16 12.28 7.79
C GLU A 96 13.00 12.99 8.51
N GLY A 97 12.32 12.26 9.40
CA GLY A 97 11.19 12.71 10.18
C GLY A 97 9.82 12.40 9.56
N ASP A 98 9.77 12.09 8.24
CA ASP A 98 8.52 11.80 7.53
C ASP A 98 7.81 10.59 8.15
N LEU A 99 6.48 10.66 8.21
CA LEU A 99 5.65 9.51 8.55
C LEU A 99 5.36 8.68 7.30
N VAL A 100 6.07 7.55 7.17
CA VAL A 100 5.91 6.59 6.07
C VAL A 100 4.99 5.46 6.52
N VAL A 101 3.93 5.25 5.75
CA VAL A 101 2.98 4.15 5.95
C VAL A 101 3.17 3.11 4.86
N LEU A 102 3.43 1.87 5.26
CA LEU A 102 3.40 0.71 4.37
C LEU A 102 2.07 -0.01 4.58
N ALA A 103 1.42 -0.48 3.51
CA ALA A 103 0.19 -1.26 3.63
C ALA A 103 0.12 -2.36 2.57
N ALA A 104 -0.32 -3.55 2.99
CA ALA A 104 -0.41 -4.72 2.13
C ALA A 104 -1.75 -5.44 2.28
N PHE A 105 -2.15 -6.11 1.20
CA PHE A 105 -3.25 -7.07 1.16
C PHE A 105 -2.92 -8.14 0.12
N GLY A 106 -3.19 -9.42 0.42
CA GLY A 106 -2.84 -10.55 -0.44
C GLY A 106 -3.63 -11.82 -0.14
N SER A 107 -3.33 -12.89 -0.88
CA SER A 107 -4.03 -14.18 -0.79
C SER A 107 -3.90 -14.83 0.57
N GLY A 108 -5.03 -15.26 1.14
CA GLY A 108 -5.15 -15.78 2.50
C GLY A 108 -6.60 -15.72 3.01
N PHE A 109 -7.28 -14.56 3.05
CA PHE A 109 -6.73 -13.22 2.89
C PHE A 109 -5.84 -12.82 4.06
N THR A 110 -4.77 -12.11 3.76
CA THR A 110 -3.87 -11.51 4.76
C THR A 110 -3.66 -10.05 4.43
N TRP A 111 -3.54 -9.21 5.45
CA TRP A 111 -3.27 -7.78 5.32
C TRP A 111 -2.47 -7.29 6.51
N GLY A 112 -1.82 -6.16 6.34
CA GLY A 112 -0.94 -5.57 7.36
C GLY A 112 -0.58 -4.14 7.01
N SER A 113 -0.22 -3.37 8.03
CA SER A 113 0.40 -2.06 7.88
C SER A 113 1.65 -1.96 8.74
N VAL A 114 2.53 -1.05 8.36
CA VAL A 114 3.67 -0.63 9.17
C VAL A 114 3.68 0.89 9.19
N ILE A 115 3.80 1.46 10.38
CA ILE A 115 3.92 2.90 10.59
C ILE A 115 5.37 3.17 10.96
N ILE A 116 6.06 3.95 10.13
CA ILE A 116 7.49 4.22 10.25
C ILE A 116 7.65 5.73 10.38
N ARG A 117 8.35 6.18 11.42
CA ARG A 117 8.98 7.50 11.37
C ARG A 117 10.34 7.30 10.72
N TRP A 118 10.49 7.79 9.50
CA TRP A 118 11.69 7.61 8.68
C TRP A 118 12.86 8.40 9.26
#